data_AF-A0A497SC32-F1
#
_entry.id   AF-A0A497SC32-F1
#
_cell.length_a   1.000
_cell.length_b   1.000
_cell.length_c   1.000
_cell.angle_alpha   90.00
_cell.angle_beta   90.00
_cell.angle_gamma   90.00
#
_symmetry.space_group_name_H-M   'P 1'
#
loop_
_entity.id
_entity.type
_entity.pdbx_description
1 polymer ?
#
loop_
_entity_poly.entity_id
_entity_poly.type
_entity_poly.pdbx_seq_one_letter_code
_entity_poly.pdbx_strand_id
1 'polypeptide(L)'
;MKIEEFEFPDDLLYTKEHLWVKIEDGKARVGFTDLGQAFYKGIMHIDLPRVGEKFRLGDEISTFETIKSVSKINSPLSGKITRINENLKDNPEIINEDPYGKGWLFEIKMESPEEKEQLMGIEKAAPLFKEIIKREKERYA
;
A
#
# COMPACT_ATOMS: atom_id res chain seq x y z
N MET A 1 -10.93 -12.02 -0.90
CA MET A 1 -10.24 -13.18 -1.51
C MET A 1 -9.03 -13.61 -0.70
N LYS A 2 -8.67 -14.90 -0.74
CA LYS A 2 -7.39 -15.42 -0.21
C LYS A 2 -6.56 -16.02 -1.34
N ILE A 3 -5.26 -15.70 -1.38
CA ILE A 3 -4.31 -16.25 -2.35
C ILE A 3 -3.17 -16.90 -1.56
N GLU A 4 -3.12 -18.23 -1.56
CA GLU A 4 -2.24 -19.02 -0.70
C GLU A 4 -2.46 -18.64 0.79
N GLU A 5 -1.42 -18.22 1.50
CA GLU A 5 -1.51 -17.73 2.88
C GLU A 5 -2.04 -16.29 3.02
N PHE A 6 -2.00 -15.48 1.96
CA PHE A 6 -2.23 -14.03 2.03
C PHE A 6 -3.69 -13.62 1.80
N GLU A 7 -4.13 -12.61 2.57
CA GLU A 7 -5.47 -12.04 2.46
C GLU A 7 -5.51 -10.83 1.53
N PHE A 8 -6.61 -10.69 0.77
CA PHE A 8 -6.88 -9.56 -0.11
C PHE A 8 -8.39 -9.24 -0.12
N PRO A 9 -8.86 -8.25 0.65
CA PRO A 9 -10.27 -7.84 0.67
C PRO A 9 -10.80 -7.44 -0.73
N ASP A 10 -12.06 -7.78 -1.01
CA ASP A 10 -12.64 -7.60 -2.35
C ASP A 10 -13.12 -6.16 -2.61
N ASP A 11 -13.31 -5.37 -1.54
CA ASP A 11 -13.76 -3.97 -1.56
C ASP A 11 -12.61 -2.96 -1.75
N LEU A 12 -11.38 -3.46 -1.95
CA LEU A 12 -10.18 -2.64 -2.14
C LEU A 12 -9.68 -2.68 -3.59
N LEU A 13 -8.96 -1.64 -3.95
CA LEU A 13 -8.16 -1.58 -5.17
C LEU A 13 -6.69 -1.80 -4.84
N TYR A 14 -5.91 -2.27 -5.80
CA TYR A 14 -4.55 -2.74 -5.60
C TYR A 14 -3.58 -2.18 -6.63
N THR A 15 -2.34 -1.97 -6.20
CA THR A 15 -1.22 -1.60 -7.08
C THR A 15 -0.29 -2.80 -7.31
N LYS A 16 0.58 -2.69 -8.33
CA LYS A 16 1.64 -3.68 -8.56
C LYS A 16 2.76 -3.56 -7.51
N GLU A 17 2.87 -2.42 -6.83
CA GLU A 17 3.79 -2.13 -5.73
C GLU A 17 3.24 -2.59 -4.36
N HIS A 18 2.32 -3.55 -4.34
CA HIS A 18 1.79 -4.15 -3.12
C HIS A 18 1.06 -3.19 -2.16
N LEU A 19 0.46 -2.13 -2.68
CA LEU A 19 -0.41 -1.24 -1.91
C LEU A 19 -1.88 -1.58 -2.17
N TRP A 20 -2.71 -1.40 -1.15
CA TRP A 20 -4.15 -1.32 -1.29
C TRP A 20 -4.62 0.14 -1.21
N VAL A 21 -5.74 0.42 -1.86
CA VAL A 21 -6.41 1.72 -1.89
C VAL A 21 -7.90 1.52 -1.66
N LYS A 22 -8.44 2.17 -0.62
CA LYS A 22 -9.87 2.26 -0.35
C LYS A 22 -10.39 3.64 -0.75
N ILE A 23 -11.34 3.70 -1.68
CA ILE A 23 -11.92 4.97 -2.14
C ILE A 23 -13.32 5.16 -1.56
N GLU A 24 -13.50 6.21 -0.77
CA GLU A 24 -14.78 6.62 -0.18
C GLU A 24 -14.90 8.16 -0.28
N ASP A 25 -16.02 8.67 -0.80
CA ASP A 25 -16.32 10.11 -0.90
C ASP A 25 -15.20 10.98 -1.54
N GLY A 26 -14.55 10.46 -2.59
CA GLY A 26 -13.46 11.15 -3.29
C GLY A 26 -12.15 11.19 -2.51
N LYS A 27 -12.03 10.38 -1.45
CA LYS A 27 -10.80 10.20 -0.69
C LYS A 27 -10.29 8.78 -0.81
N ALA A 28 -8.99 8.64 -0.98
CA ALA A 28 -8.30 7.38 -1.12
C ALA A 28 -7.44 7.13 0.12
N ARG A 29 -7.81 6.15 0.94
CA ARG A 29 -6.95 5.65 2.03
C ARG A 29 -6.02 4.58 1.47
N VAL A 30 -4.75 4.64 1.83
CA VAL A 30 -3.70 3.77 1.27
C VAL A 30 -3.01 2.98 2.38
N GLY A 31 -2.67 1.72 2.11
CA GLY A 31 -1.87 0.87 3.00
C GLY A 31 -1.10 -0.21 2.25
N PHE A 32 -0.24 -0.94 2.96
CA PHE A 32 0.42 -2.13 2.41
C PHE A 32 -0.53 -3.31 2.44
N THR A 33 -0.48 -4.13 1.39
CA THR A 33 -1.13 -5.45 1.39
C THR A 33 -0.41 -6.40 2.34
N ASP A 34 -1.12 -7.45 2.77
CA ASP A 34 -0.52 -8.55 3.54
C ASP A 34 0.65 -9.22 2.81
N LEU A 35 0.50 -9.43 1.49
CA LEU A 35 1.63 -9.86 0.65
C LEU A 35 2.78 -8.84 0.65
N GLY A 36 2.47 -7.55 0.62
CA GLY A 36 3.46 -6.47 0.58
C GLY A 36 4.37 -6.47 1.80
N GLN A 37 3.79 -6.45 3.01
CA GLN A 37 4.60 -6.47 4.23
C GLN A 37 5.51 -7.71 4.30
N ALA A 38 5.00 -8.87 3.89
CA ALA A 38 5.75 -10.12 3.89
C ALA A 38 6.85 -10.13 2.81
N PHE A 39 6.55 -9.63 1.61
CA PHE A 39 7.49 -9.51 0.51
C PHE A 39 8.67 -8.61 0.87
N TYR A 40 8.39 -7.50 1.58
CA TYR A 40 9.41 -6.60 2.12
C TYR A 40 10.08 -7.13 3.40
N LYS A 41 9.70 -8.32 3.87
CA LYS A 41 10.28 -9.00 5.03
C LYS A 41 10.14 -8.19 6.33
N GLY A 42 8.98 -7.56 6.47
CA GLY A 42 8.66 -6.71 7.61
C GLY A 42 9.11 -5.27 7.41
N ILE A 43 8.17 -4.35 7.62
CA ILE A 43 8.40 -2.91 7.63
C ILE A 43 8.74 -2.49 9.05
N MET A 44 9.90 -1.86 9.21
CA MET A 44 10.45 -1.42 10.50
C MET A 44 10.21 0.06 10.77
N HIS A 45 10.19 0.88 9.73
CA HIS A 45 9.93 2.31 9.85
C HIS A 45 9.22 2.83 8.60
N ILE A 46 8.49 3.94 8.75
CA ILE A 46 7.90 4.66 7.63
C ILE A 46 7.93 6.17 7.85
N ASP A 47 8.40 6.90 6.84
CA ASP A 47 8.35 8.36 6.78
C ASP A 47 7.06 8.78 6.08
N LEU A 48 6.04 9.12 6.86
CA LEU A 48 4.76 9.57 6.32
C LEU A 48 4.86 10.99 5.73
N PRO A 49 4.10 11.30 4.66
CA PRO A 49 4.02 12.66 4.11
C PRO A 49 3.37 13.62 5.11
N ARG A 50 3.40 14.93 4.84
CA ARG A 50 2.71 15.89 5.70
C ARG A 50 1.29 16.16 5.21
N VAL A 51 0.37 16.30 6.15
CA VAL A 51 -0.99 16.79 5.85
C VAL A 51 -0.88 18.16 5.17
N GLY A 52 -1.52 18.29 4.01
CA GLY A 52 -1.46 19.49 3.21
C GLY A 52 -0.61 19.38 1.94
N GLU A 53 0.34 18.46 1.90
CA GLU A 53 1.21 18.25 0.74
C GLU A 53 0.41 17.72 -0.47
N LYS A 54 0.90 18.04 -1.67
CA LYS A 54 0.31 17.63 -2.94
C LYS A 54 1.29 16.78 -3.71
N PHE A 55 0.78 15.73 -4.32
CA PHE A 55 1.54 14.78 -5.14
C PHE A 55 0.76 14.50 -6.41
N ARG A 56 1.49 14.22 -7.49
CA ARG A 56 0.93 13.63 -8.71
C ARG A 56 1.09 12.12 -8.65
N LEU A 57 0.28 11.43 -9.45
CA LEU A 57 0.45 10.01 -9.73
C LEU A 57 1.91 9.70 -10.07
N GLY A 58 2.50 8.76 -9.34
CA GLY A 58 3.88 8.32 -9.53
C GLY A 58 4.94 9.16 -8.82
N ASP A 59 4.61 10.30 -8.23
CA ASP A 59 5.55 11.08 -7.42
C ASP A 59 5.93 10.29 -6.15
N GLU A 60 7.17 10.45 -5.68
CA GLU A 60 7.60 9.90 -4.40
C GLU A 60 6.84 10.59 -3.26
N ILE A 61 6.07 9.82 -2.50
CA ILE A 61 5.17 10.33 -1.43
C ILE A 61 5.64 9.96 -0.03
N SER A 62 6.42 8.90 0.11
CA SER A 62 6.85 8.36 1.39
C SER A 62 8.04 7.42 1.19
N THR A 63 8.80 7.16 2.24
CA THR A 63 9.83 6.13 2.29
C THR A 63 9.55 5.17 3.44
N PHE A 64 9.94 3.91 3.28
CA PHE A 64 9.87 2.91 4.34
C PHE A 64 11.18 2.15 4.46
N GLU A 65 11.47 1.71 5.67
CA GLU A 65 12.67 0.95 6.00
C GLU A 65 12.30 -0.47 6.39
N THR A 66 13.13 -1.41 5.96
CA THR A 66 13.12 -2.81 6.34
C THR A 66 14.51 -3.15 6.90
N ILE A 67 14.69 -4.36 7.41
CA ILE A 67 16.01 -4.82 7.84
C ILE A 67 17.07 -4.83 6.71
N LYS A 68 16.63 -4.81 5.44
CA LYS A 68 17.52 -4.93 4.28
C LYS A 68 17.76 -3.64 3.52
N SER A 69 16.81 -2.71 3.54
CA SER A 69 16.82 -1.55 2.65
C SER A 69 15.84 -0.47 3.07
N VAL A 70 16.13 0.74 2.61
CA VAL A 70 15.19 1.86 2.53
C VAL A 70 14.63 1.93 1.11
N SER A 71 13.31 2.00 1.00
CA SER A 71 12.56 1.95 -0.26
C SER A 71 11.56 3.11 -0.33
N LYS A 72 11.19 3.47 -1.55
CA LYS A 72 10.25 4.56 -1.83
C LYS A 72 8.84 4.01 -2.06
N ILE A 73 7.86 4.80 -1.65
CA ILE A 73 6.45 4.64 -2.00
C ILE A 73 6.15 5.75 -3.01
N ASN A 74 5.64 5.35 -4.17
CA ASN A 74 5.14 6.29 -5.18
C ASN A 74 3.63 6.47 -4.99
N SER A 75 3.14 7.70 -5.20
CA SER A 75 1.73 8.01 -5.02
C SER A 75 0.88 7.22 -6.02
N PRO A 76 -0.13 6.47 -5.57
CA PRO A 76 -1.01 5.73 -6.46
C PRO A 76 -2.02 6.64 -7.17
N LEU A 77 -2.19 7.88 -6.72
CA LEU A 77 -3.17 8.84 -7.22
C LEU A 77 -2.64 10.28 -7.05
N SER A 78 -3.03 11.17 -7.95
CA SER A 78 -2.82 12.61 -7.83
C SER A 78 -3.78 13.21 -6.80
N GLY A 79 -3.25 14.03 -5.89
CA GLY A 79 -4.09 14.71 -4.92
C GLY A 79 -3.33 15.32 -3.75
N LYS A 80 -4.09 15.60 -2.69
CA LYS A 80 -3.61 16.28 -1.47
C LYS A 80 -3.72 15.37 -0.26
N ILE A 81 -2.68 15.27 0.57
CA ILE A 81 -2.76 14.55 1.85
C ILE A 81 -3.73 15.26 2.78
N THR A 82 -4.70 14.51 3.28
CA THR A 82 -5.70 15.00 4.23
C THR A 82 -5.53 14.42 5.62
N ARG A 83 -5.01 13.20 5.73
CA ARG A 83 -4.75 12.52 7.01
C ARG A 83 -3.54 11.61 6.88
N ILE A 84 -2.88 11.39 8.00
CA ILE A 84 -1.82 10.39 8.15
C ILE A 84 -2.11 9.57 9.40
N ASN A 85 -1.59 8.35 9.46
CA ASN A 85 -1.69 7.50 10.63
C ASN A 85 -0.53 7.78 11.58
N GLU A 86 -0.71 8.78 12.45
CA GLU A 86 0.34 9.21 13.41
C GLU A 86 0.80 8.09 14.35
N ASN A 87 -0.02 7.07 14.57
CA ASN A 87 0.31 5.94 15.42
C ASN A 87 1.52 5.13 14.89
N LEU A 88 1.75 5.15 13.58
CA LEU A 88 2.86 4.41 12.95
C LEU A 88 4.23 5.01 13.24
N LYS A 89 4.29 6.24 13.76
CA LYS A 89 5.54 6.87 14.17
C LYS A 89 6.17 6.15 15.36
N ASP A 90 5.34 5.75 16.31
CA ASP A 90 5.77 5.07 17.53
C ASP A 90 5.58 3.56 17.45
N ASN A 91 4.66 3.08 16.58
CA ASN A 91 4.28 1.68 16.45
C ASN A 91 4.22 1.23 14.97
N PRO A 92 5.36 1.24 14.23
CA PRO A 92 5.39 0.87 12.82
C PRO A 92 5.05 -0.60 12.55
N GLU A 93 5.21 -1.48 13.54
CA GLU A 93 4.92 -2.91 13.47
C GLU A 93 3.47 -3.23 13.15
N ILE A 94 2.55 -2.30 13.44
CA ILE A 94 1.11 -2.41 13.12
C ILE A 94 0.88 -2.65 11.63
N ILE A 95 1.75 -2.13 10.75
CA ILE A 95 1.66 -2.36 9.30
C ILE A 95 1.78 -3.86 8.99
N ASN A 96 2.61 -4.58 9.75
CA ASN A 96 2.83 -6.01 9.56
C ASN A 96 1.74 -6.86 10.24
N GLU A 97 1.20 -6.39 11.37
CA GLU A 97 0.22 -7.12 12.17
C GLU A 97 -1.23 -6.96 11.68
N ASP A 98 -1.60 -5.76 11.23
CA ASP A 98 -2.95 -5.42 10.79
C ASP A 98 -2.94 -4.51 9.54
N PRO A 99 -2.44 -5.02 8.39
CA PRO A 99 -2.20 -4.23 7.18
C PRO A 99 -3.45 -3.56 6.61
N TYR A 100 -4.63 -4.18 6.80
CA TYR A 100 -5.91 -3.70 6.24
C TYR A 100 -6.77 -2.92 7.23
N GLY A 101 -6.49 -3.01 8.53
CA GLY A 101 -7.17 -2.24 9.58
C GLY A 101 -6.35 -1.06 10.04
N LYS A 102 -5.63 -1.24 11.16
CA LYS A 102 -4.85 -0.19 11.83
C LYS A 102 -3.58 0.20 11.08
N GLY A 103 -3.11 -0.60 10.12
CA GLY A 103 -1.89 -0.38 9.34
C GLY A 103 -2.02 0.54 8.12
N TRP A 104 -3.13 1.26 7.96
CA TRP A 104 -3.26 2.28 6.91
C TRP A 104 -2.22 3.41 7.10
N LEU A 105 -1.75 4.01 6.02
CA LEU A 105 -0.64 4.97 6.05
C LEU A 105 -1.13 6.42 6.01
N PHE A 106 -1.87 6.77 4.96
CA PHE A 106 -2.34 8.12 4.69
C PHE A 106 -3.63 8.13 3.87
N GLU A 107 -4.30 9.28 3.83
CA GLU A 107 -5.54 9.54 3.06
C GLU A 107 -5.31 10.70 2.09
N ILE A 108 -5.51 10.45 0.80
CA ILE A 108 -5.39 11.41 -0.29
C ILE A 108 -6.79 11.91 -0.67
N LYS A 109 -7.02 13.22 -0.69
CA LYS A 109 -8.14 13.80 -1.42
C LYS A 109 -7.78 13.83 -2.90
N MET A 110 -8.50 13.03 -3.70
CA MET A 110 -8.21 12.84 -5.12
C MET A 110 -8.47 14.14 -5.89
N GLU A 111 -7.53 14.51 -6.77
CA GLU A 111 -7.71 15.62 -7.72
C GLU A 111 -8.10 15.14 -9.12
N SER A 112 -7.78 13.89 -9.48
CA SER A 112 -8.12 13.25 -10.76
C SER A 112 -8.80 11.89 -10.53
N PRO A 113 -10.13 11.84 -10.33
CA PRO A 113 -10.88 10.61 -10.04
C PRO A 113 -10.72 9.48 -11.07
N GLU A 114 -10.44 9.83 -12.33
CA GLU A 114 -10.20 8.92 -13.45
C GLU A 114 -8.94 8.05 -13.27
N GLU A 115 -7.95 8.50 -12.50
CA GLU A 115 -6.71 7.73 -12.26
C GLU A 115 -6.96 6.41 -11.52
N LYS A 116 -8.12 6.26 -10.85
CA LYS A 116 -8.52 5.00 -10.23
C LYS A 116 -8.57 3.83 -11.22
N GLU A 117 -8.73 4.11 -12.52
CA GLU A 117 -8.75 3.09 -13.58
C GLU A 117 -7.38 2.40 -13.77
N GLN A 118 -6.31 3.00 -13.26
CA GLN A 118 -4.98 2.39 -13.26
C GLN A 118 -4.79 1.37 -12.12
N LEU A 119 -5.65 1.43 -11.11
CA LEU A 119 -5.66 0.48 -10.00
C LEU A 119 -6.39 -0.80 -10.41
N MET A 120 -6.17 -1.88 -9.67
CA MET A 120 -6.73 -3.19 -9.97
C MET A 120 -7.67 -3.63 -8.87
N GLY A 121 -8.90 -4.02 -9.22
CA GLY A 121 -9.69 -4.87 -8.33
C GLY A 121 -9.02 -6.23 -8.15
N ILE A 122 -9.35 -6.95 -7.08
CA ILE A 122 -8.67 -8.19 -6.72
C ILE A 122 -8.70 -9.25 -7.82
N GLU A 123 -9.79 -9.39 -8.58
CA GLU A 123 -9.89 -10.33 -9.70
C GLU A 123 -8.79 -10.11 -10.76
N LYS A 124 -8.46 -8.84 -11.04
CA LYS A 124 -7.42 -8.47 -12.00
C LYS A 124 -6.02 -8.58 -11.38
N ALA A 125 -5.88 -8.32 -10.09
CA ALA A 125 -4.60 -8.37 -9.38
C ALA A 125 -4.16 -9.80 -9.02
N ALA A 126 -5.11 -10.73 -8.82
CA ALA A 126 -4.83 -12.07 -8.32
C ALA A 126 -3.83 -12.89 -9.17
N PRO A 127 -3.88 -12.89 -10.51
CA PRO A 127 -2.88 -13.59 -11.32
C PRO A 127 -1.46 -13.05 -11.11
N LEU A 128 -1.32 -11.72 -10.97
CA LEU A 128 -0.04 -11.07 -10.70
C LEU A 128 0.50 -11.49 -9.32
N PHE A 129 -0.34 -11.45 -8.28
CA PHE A 129 0.08 -11.84 -6.93
C PHE A 129 0.45 -13.32 -6.83
N LYS A 130 -0.29 -14.22 -7.49
CA LYS A 130 0.07 -15.64 -7.59
C LYS A 130 1.45 -15.85 -8.20
N GLU A 131 1.74 -15.15 -9.29
CA GLU A 131 3.05 -15.23 -9.95
C GLU A 131 4.17 -14.67 -9.05
N ILE A 132 3.93 -13.56 -8.35
CA ILE A 132 4.91 -13.00 -7.40
C ILE A 132 5.21 -13.99 -6.26
N ILE A 133 4.17 -14.57 -5.66
CA ILE A 133 4.32 -15.56 -4.58
C ILE A 133 5.10 -16.77 -5.07
N LYS A 134 4.78 -17.27 -6.26
CA LYS A 134 5.48 -18.40 -6.88
C LYS A 134 6.97 -18.10 -7.07
N ARG A 135 7.30 -16.96 -7.67
CA ARG A 135 8.70 -16.55 -7.90
C ARG A 135 9.48 -16.37 -6.62
N GLU A 136 8.88 -15.79 -5.59
CA GLU A 136 9.56 -15.59 -4.31
C GLU A 136 9.80 -16.94 -3.60
N LYS A 137 8.87 -17.90 -3.70
CA LYS A 137 9.08 -19.29 -3.21
C LYS A 137 10.22 -19.99 -3.96
N GLU A 138 10.26 -19.88 -5.29
CA GLU A 138 11.34 -20.46 -6.11
C GLU A 138 12.72 -19.83 -5.83
N ARG A 139 12.77 -18.56 -5.43
CA ARG A 139 14.02 -17.86 -5.11
C ARG A 139 14.73 -18.40 -3.85
N TYR A 140 13.99 -18.98 -2.91
CA TYR A 140 14.54 -19.53 -1.66
C TYR A 140 14.31 -21.03 -1.48
N ALA A 141 13.80 -21.73 -2.50
CA ALA A 141 13.78 -23.18 -2.57
C ALA A 141 15.17 -23.72 -2.92
#